data_AF-X1CB75-F1
#
_entry.id   AF-X1CB75-F1
#
_cell.length_a   1.000
_cell.length_b   1.000
_cell.length_c   1.000
_cell.angle_alpha   90.00
_cell.angle_beta   90.00
_cell.angle_gamma   90.00
#
_symmetry.space_group_name_H-M   'P 1'
#
loop_
_entity.id
_entity.type
_entity.pdbx_description
1 polymer ?
#
loop_
_entity_poly.entity_id
_entity_poly.type
_entity_poly.pdbx_seq_one_letter_code
_entity_poly.pdbx_strand_id
1 'polypeptide(L)'
;MIRWCQAGVFQPRFVIHSWNKDREPTEPWTYPDVLKDIINLIKLHYIFIPYIYNTAIEATRNGTPLQRPLCLEYPEDDKIDIDDFNYLFGPSILVLSALEEKLDSVSAYLPASVDWYEPKEGLLYTGGRRISLEYKLNDFRYFVKAGSIIPTAPVLKSLNTGFFSRLEFLLFPGPDTSLLYYEDDGVTDFKMGDYNEIDLSLKKTKDGNI
;
A
#
# COMPACT_ATOMS: atom_id res chain seq x y z
N MET A 1 -8.57 4.53 17.61
CA MET A 1 -7.60 3.41 17.45
C MET A 1 -7.63 2.80 16.06
N ILE A 2 -8.74 2.19 15.61
CA ILE A 2 -8.76 1.48 14.31
C ILE A 2 -8.34 2.35 13.12
N ARG A 3 -8.84 3.59 12.99
CA ARG A 3 -8.48 4.50 11.88
C ARG A 3 -6.97 4.76 11.78
N TRP A 4 -6.26 4.84 12.91
CA TRP A 4 -4.80 4.91 12.93
C TRP A 4 -4.14 3.60 12.50
N CYS A 5 -4.67 2.45 12.92
CA CYS A 5 -4.20 1.14 12.46
C CYS A 5 -4.42 0.96 10.95
N GLN A 6 -5.54 1.45 10.40
CA GLN A 6 -5.81 1.46 8.96
C GLN A 6 -4.76 2.29 8.22
N ALA A 7 -4.48 3.51 8.69
CA ALA A 7 -3.41 4.33 8.13
C ALA A 7 -2.03 3.63 8.21
N GLY A 8 -1.78 2.87 9.29
CA GLY A 8 -0.55 2.12 9.50
C GLY A 8 -0.30 0.97 8.52
N VAL A 9 -1.33 0.45 7.82
CA VAL A 9 -1.17 -0.64 6.86
C VAL A 9 -0.16 -0.28 5.77
N PHE A 10 -0.25 0.94 5.23
CA PHE A 10 0.68 1.47 4.24
C PHE A 10 1.50 2.61 4.82
N GLN A 11 2.27 2.30 5.85
CA GLN A 11 3.34 3.14 6.35
C GLN A 11 4.66 2.35 6.33
N PRO A 12 5.82 3.03 6.21
CA PRO A 12 7.12 2.34 6.29
C PRO A 12 7.32 1.61 7.62
N ARG A 13 6.67 2.11 8.69
CA ARG A 13 6.64 1.47 10.00
C ARG A 13 5.22 1.52 10.54
N PHE A 14 4.61 0.35 10.75
CA PHE A 14 3.39 0.23 11.54
C PHE A 14 3.76 0.18 13.01
N VAL A 15 3.51 1.26 13.74
CA VAL A 15 3.77 1.30 15.18
C VAL A 15 2.63 1.96 15.94
N ILE A 16 2.27 1.36 17.08
CA ILE A 16 1.36 1.96 18.06
C ILE A 16 2.23 2.50 19.19
N HIS A 17 2.23 3.81 19.35
CA HIS A 17 2.96 4.50 20.42
C HIS A 17 2.03 5.48 21.13
N SER A 18 2.17 5.56 22.44
CA SER A 18 1.40 6.48 23.27
C SER A 18 2.25 7.03 24.41
N TRP A 19 1.78 8.15 24.95
CA TRP A 19 2.22 8.67 26.23
C TRP A 19 0.99 8.83 27.11
N ASN A 20 0.94 8.08 28.21
CA ASN A 20 -0.16 8.14 29.18
C ASN A 20 0.40 8.53 30.56
N LYS A 21 -0.35 9.31 31.33
CA LYS A 21 0.08 9.84 32.65
C LYS A 21 0.32 8.72 33.68
N ASP A 22 -0.45 7.65 33.57
CA ASP A 22 -0.35 6.42 34.36
C ASP A 22 0.75 5.47 33.87
N ARG A 23 1.42 5.79 32.76
CA ARG A 23 2.47 4.99 32.10
C ARG A 23 1.99 3.64 31.55
N GLU A 24 0.69 3.42 31.45
CA GLU A 24 0.16 2.22 30.80
C GLU A 24 0.32 2.35 29.29
N PRO A 25 0.91 1.36 28.60
CA PRO A 25 1.07 1.41 27.14
C PRO A 25 -0.28 1.24 26.44
N THR A 26 -0.44 1.91 25.30
CA THR A 26 -1.61 1.71 24.45
C THR A 26 -1.40 0.48 23.59
N GLU A 27 -1.95 -0.63 24.05
CA GLU A 27 -1.79 -1.93 23.40
C GLU A 27 -3.09 -2.38 22.73
N PRO A 28 -3.05 -3.15 21.63
CA PRO A 28 -4.26 -3.61 20.94
C PRO A 28 -5.30 -4.29 21.85
N TRP A 29 -4.85 -5.09 22.82
CA TRP A 29 -5.73 -5.83 23.73
C TRP A 29 -6.49 -4.94 24.73
N THR A 30 -6.12 -3.66 24.87
CA THR A 30 -6.89 -2.70 25.66
C THR A 30 -8.20 -2.27 24.97
N TYR A 31 -8.40 -2.65 23.70
CA TYR A 31 -9.61 -2.42 22.91
C TYR A 31 -10.27 -3.74 22.48
N PRO A 32 -10.87 -4.51 23.43
CA PRO A 32 -11.33 -5.88 23.16
C PRO A 32 -12.40 -5.97 22.06
N ASP A 33 -13.29 -4.98 21.95
CA ASP A 33 -14.38 -4.96 20.97
C ASP A 33 -13.90 -4.90 19.51
N VAL A 34 -12.68 -4.40 19.29
CA VAL A 34 -12.09 -4.16 17.97
C VAL A 34 -10.74 -4.86 17.78
N LEU A 35 -10.31 -5.66 18.75
CA LEU A 35 -9.02 -6.33 18.76
C LEU A 35 -8.80 -7.17 17.49
N LYS A 36 -9.84 -7.89 17.05
CA LYS A 36 -9.77 -8.73 15.84
C LYS A 36 -9.48 -7.90 14.59
N ASP A 37 -10.11 -6.73 14.46
CA ASP A 37 -9.90 -5.84 13.31
C ASP A 37 -8.49 -5.25 13.32
N ILE A 38 -7.98 -4.84 14.49
CA ILE A 38 -6.60 -4.37 14.66
C ILE A 38 -5.61 -5.47 14.27
N ILE A 39 -5.80 -6.70 14.73
CA ILE A 39 -4.94 -7.84 14.36
C ILE A 39 -4.97 -8.09 12.85
N ASN A 40 -6.14 -7.98 12.20
CA ASN A 40 -6.24 -8.16 10.75
C ASN A 40 -5.49 -7.07 9.99
N LEU A 41 -5.53 -5.82 10.44
CA LEU A 41 -4.77 -4.72 9.83
C LEU A 41 -3.26 -4.91 9.98
N ILE A 42 -2.80 -5.36 11.15
CA ILE A 42 -1.39 -5.70 11.37
C ILE A 42 -0.99 -6.84 10.43
N LYS A 43 -1.80 -7.91 10.33
CA LYS A 43 -1.53 -9.01 9.38
C LYS A 43 -1.48 -8.51 7.94
N LEU A 44 -2.36 -7.59 7.56
CA LEU A 44 -2.39 -7.02 6.21
C LEU A 44 -1.10 -6.26 5.91
N HIS A 45 -0.63 -5.43 6.83
CA HIS A 45 0.67 -4.77 6.72
C HIS A 45 1.79 -5.79 6.46
N TYR A 46 1.81 -6.87 7.25
CA TYR A 46 2.77 -7.96 7.12
C TYR A 46 2.68 -8.66 5.75
N ILE A 47 1.48 -8.91 5.23
CA ILE A 47 1.28 -9.47 3.89
C ILE A 47 1.93 -8.59 2.81
N PHE A 48 1.86 -7.26 2.95
CA PHE A 48 2.41 -6.30 1.99
C PHE A 48 3.88 -5.92 2.24
N ILE A 49 4.56 -6.51 3.23
CA ILE A 49 5.98 -6.19 3.50
C ILE A 49 6.88 -6.31 2.26
N PRO A 50 6.76 -7.32 1.38
CA PRO A 50 7.59 -7.38 0.17
C PRO A 50 7.46 -6.14 -0.72
N TYR A 51 6.23 -5.62 -0.88
CA TYR A 51 5.96 -4.37 -1.61
C TYR A 51 6.51 -3.15 -0.87
N ILE A 52 6.30 -3.07 0.45
CA ILE A 52 6.78 -1.98 1.29
C ILE A 52 8.32 -1.91 1.25
N TYR A 53 8.98 -3.05 1.36
CA TYR A 53 10.43 -3.17 1.33
C TYR A 53 10.99 -2.77 -0.04
N ASN A 54 10.38 -3.23 -1.13
CA ASN A 54 10.81 -2.83 -2.48
C ASN A 54 10.60 -1.34 -2.75
N THR A 55 9.55 -0.75 -2.19
CA THR A 55 9.35 0.70 -2.25
C THR A 55 10.45 1.45 -1.46
N ALA A 56 10.94 0.89 -0.35
CA ALA A 56 12.08 1.44 0.39
C ALA A 56 13.41 1.34 -0.39
N ILE A 57 13.62 0.23 -1.11
CA ILE A 57 14.78 0.06 -1.99
C ILE A 57 14.73 1.10 -3.12
N GLU A 58 13.57 1.29 -3.76
CA GLU A 58 13.38 2.33 -4.78
C GLU A 58 13.76 3.71 -4.22
N ALA A 59 13.23 4.07 -3.04
CA ALA A 59 13.53 5.32 -2.36
C ALA A 59 15.04 5.51 -2.11
N THR A 60 15.75 4.43 -1.77
CA THR A 60 17.20 4.44 -1.56
C THR A 60 17.98 4.67 -2.86
N ARG A 61 17.46 4.17 -3.99
CA ARG A 61 18.12 4.26 -5.30
C ARG A 61 17.92 5.59 -6.00
N ASN A 62 16.71 6.15 -5.95
CA ASN A 62 16.35 7.33 -6.74
C ASN A 62 15.77 8.51 -5.93
N GLY A 63 15.59 8.35 -4.61
CA GLY A 63 15.08 9.40 -3.73
C GLY A 63 13.55 9.57 -3.77
N THR A 64 12.82 8.74 -4.50
CA THR A 64 11.35 8.81 -4.54
C THR A 64 10.76 8.40 -3.19
N PRO A 65 9.85 9.18 -2.58
CA PRO A 65 9.31 8.85 -1.28
C PRO A 65 8.40 7.61 -1.33
N LEU A 66 8.30 6.88 -0.22
CA LEU A 66 7.40 5.73 -0.11
C LEU A 66 5.93 6.16 -0.12
N GLN A 67 5.62 7.26 0.59
CA GLN A 67 4.32 7.92 0.53
C GLN A 67 4.43 9.11 -0.42
N ARG A 68 3.68 9.08 -1.52
CA ARG A 68 3.77 10.01 -2.65
C ARG A 68 2.48 10.83 -2.71
N PRO A 69 2.53 12.15 -2.47
CA PRO A 69 1.40 13.03 -2.76
C PRO A 69 0.96 12.88 -4.21
N LEU A 70 -0.35 12.91 -4.47
CA LEU A 70 -0.85 12.69 -5.83
C LEU A 70 -0.38 13.78 -6.80
N CYS A 71 -0.24 15.02 -6.32
CA CYS A 71 0.27 16.14 -7.11
C CYS A 71 1.74 15.97 -7.52
N LEU A 72 2.52 15.18 -6.76
CA LEU A 72 3.91 14.85 -7.11
C LEU A 72 3.96 13.81 -8.23
N GLU A 73 3.11 12.79 -8.17
CA GLU A 73 3.10 11.70 -9.15
C GLU A 73 2.38 12.09 -10.46
N TYR A 74 1.36 12.95 -10.37
CA TYR A 74 0.52 13.38 -11.50
C TYR A 74 0.49 14.91 -11.63
N PRO A 75 1.63 15.55 -11.94
CA PRO A 75 1.73 17.02 -11.96
C PRO A 75 0.88 17.69 -13.05
N GLU A 76 0.50 16.94 -14.08
CA GLU A 76 -0.32 17.42 -15.21
C GLU A 76 -1.84 17.31 -14.95
N ASP A 77 -2.27 16.71 -13.82
CA ASP A 77 -3.68 16.58 -13.46
C ASP A 77 -4.11 17.72 -12.53
N ASP A 78 -4.65 18.79 -13.12
CA ASP A 78 -5.05 20.03 -12.45
C ASP A 78 -6.25 19.89 -11.48
N LYS A 79 -6.90 18.72 -11.46
CA LYS A 79 -8.01 18.41 -10.55
C LYS A 79 -7.54 17.82 -9.22
N ILE A 80 -6.25 17.48 -9.10
CA ILE A 80 -5.68 16.99 -7.86
C ILE A 80 -5.53 18.17 -6.90
N ASP A 81 -6.23 18.06 -5.77
CA ASP A 81 -6.07 19.00 -4.67
C ASP A 81 -4.71 18.80 -4.01
N ILE A 82 -3.93 19.87 -3.86
CA ILE A 82 -2.62 19.83 -3.21
C ILE A 82 -2.73 19.50 -1.72
N ASP A 83 -3.89 19.79 -1.13
CA ASP A 83 -4.19 19.50 0.27
C ASP A 83 -4.91 18.13 0.45
N ASP A 84 -5.02 17.31 -0.61
CA ASP A 84 -5.61 15.96 -0.50
C ASP A 84 -4.72 15.08 0.38
N PHE A 85 -5.32 14.48 1.41
CA PHE A 85 -4.64 13.58 2.32
C PHE A 85 -4.54 12.15 1.77
N ASN A 86 -5.21 11.83 0.66
CA ASN A 86 -5.02 10.58 -0.05
C ASN A 86 -3.67 10.61 -0.77
N TYR A 87 -2.98 9.47 -0.81
CA TYR A 87 -1.64 9.40 -1.35
C TYR A 87 -1.39 8.04 -2.01
N LEU A 88 -0.40 8.00 -2.89
CA LEU A 88 0.14 6.76 -3.40
C LEU A 88 1.18 6.20 -2.41
N PHE A 89 1.01 4.97 -1.96
CA PHE A 89 2.09 4.22 -1.36
C PHE A 89 2.82 3.44 -2.44
N GLY A 90 4.08 3.79 -2.69
CA GLY A 90 4.82 3.33 -3.86
C GLY A 90 4.12 3.70 -5.18
N PRO A 91 4.44 3.03 -6.29
CA PRO A 91 3.90 3.39 -7.61
C PRO A 91 2.46 2.91 -7.86
N SER A 92 1.92 2.02 -7.01
CA SER A 92 0.75 1.23 -7.38
C SER A 92 -0.48 1.41 -6.49
N ILE A 93 -0.34 1.71 -5.19
CA ILE A 93 -1.45 1.64 -4.23
C ILE A 93 -1.90 3.03 -3.83
N LEU A 94 -3.13 3.41 -4.17
CA LEU A 94 -3.77 4.63 -3.71
C LEU A 94 -4.46 4.39 -2.37
N VAL A 95 -3.90 4.99 -1.32
CA VAL A 95 -4.35 4.85 0.07
C VAL A 95 -5.39 5.93 0.38
N LEU A 96 -6.49 5.51 1.00
CA LEU A 96 -7.58 6.39 1.37
C LEU A 96 -7.46 6.82 2.84
N SER A 97 -7.26 8.11 3.06
CA SER A 97 -7.09 8.70 4.39
C SER A 97 -8.44 9.01 5.02
N ALA A 98 -8.93 8.10 5.87
CA ALA A 98 -10.15 8.29 6.66
C ALA A 98 -9.86 9.07 7.95
N LEU A 99 -9.79 10.40 7.85
CA LEU A 99 -9.36 11.27 8.96
C LEU A 99 -10.48 11.74 9.91
N GLU A 100 -11.75 11.63 9.49
CA GLU A 100 -12.88 12.08 10.31
C GLU A 100 -13.37 10.99 11.27
N GLU A 101 -13.80 11.39 12.48
CA GLU A 101 -14.17 10.48 13.58
C GLU A 101 -15.42 9.63 13.26
N LYS A 102 -16.41 10.20 12.57
CA LYS A 102 -17.70 9.55 12.26
C LYS A 102 -17.92 9.50 10.76
N LEU A 103 -17.14 8.65 10.11
CA LEU A 103 -17.11 8.57 8.66
C LEU A 103 -17.63 7.20 8.20
N ASP A 104 -18.79 7.23 7.53
CA ASP A 104 -19.40 6.06 6.90
C ASP A 104 -18.93 5.87 5.45
N SER A 105 -18.43 6.93 4.81
CA SER A 105 -17.93 6.90 3.44
C SER A 105 -16.73 7.80 3.24
N VAL A 106 -15.72 7.34 2.50
CA VAL A 106 -14.59 8.17 2.04
C VAL A 106 -14.78 8.61 0.60
N SER A 107 -14.28 9.81 0.29
CA SER A 107 -14.18 10.33 -1.06
C SER A 107 -12.72 10.29 -1.53
N ALA A 108 -12.50 9.73 -2.72
CA ALA A 108 -11.19 9.61 -3.33
C ALA A 108 -11.23 10.16 -4.74
N TYR A 109 -10.35 11.11 -5.07
CA TYR A 109 -10.08 11.43 -6.47
C TYR A 109 -9.16 10.35 -7.04
N LEU A 110 -9.57 9.75 -8.16
CA LEU A 110 -8.76 8.82 -8.92
C LEU A 110 -8.02 9.61 -10.00
N PRO A 111 -6.67 9.72 -9.95
CA PRO A 111 -5.90 10.43 -10.94
C PRO A 111 -6.24 10.03 -12.38
N ALA A 112 -6.25 10.99 -13.29
CA ALA A 112 -6.48 10.78 -14.70
C ALA A 112 -5.34 9.97 -15.36
N SER A 113 -5.50 9.63 -16.64
CA SER A 113 -4.56 8.86 -17.48
C SER A 113 -4.39 7.36 -17.16
N VAL A 114 -4.90 6.89 -16.01
CA VAL A 114 -4.88 5.47 -15.64
C VAL A 114 -6.21 5.02 -15.05
N ASP A 115 -6.51 3.73 -15.19
CA ASP A 115 -7.64 3.10 -14.54
C ASP A 115 -7.22 2.53 -13.18
N TRP A 116 -8.18 2.34 -12.29
CA TRP A 116 -7.96 1.96 -10.90
C TRP A 116 -8.87 0.81 -10.50
N TYR A 117 -8.29 -0.25 -9.95
CA TYR A 117 -9.03 -1.34 -9.32
C TYR A 117 -9.35 -1.01 -7.88
N GLU A 118 -10.57 -1.32 -7.46
CA GLU A 118 -10.95 -1.45 -6.06
C GLU A 118 -10.90 -2.95 -5.71
N PRO A 119 -9.90 -3.42 -4.95
CA PRO A 119 -9.64 -4.86 -4.83
C PRO A 119 -10.69 -5.63 -4.03
N LYS A 120 -11.46 -4.97 -3.15
CA LYS A 120 -12.43 -5.67 -2.31
C LYS A 120 -13.60 -6.22 -3.13
N GLU A 121 -14.11 -5.43 -4.07
CA GLU A 121 -15.22 -5.81 -4.95
C GLU A 121 -14.72 -6.24 -6.34
N GLY A 122 -13.44 -6.02 -6.65
CA GLY A 122 -12.85 -6.34 -7.95
C GLY A 122 -13.30 -5.40 -9.06
N LEU A 123 -13.75 -4.19 -8.71
CA LEU A 123 -14.31 -3.23 -9.65
C LEU A 123 -13.22 -2.38 -10.29
N LEU A 124 -13.33 -2.14 -11.60
CA LEU A 124 -12.45 -1.24 -12.35
C LEU A 124 -13.13 0.11 -12.54
N TYR A 125 -12.42 1.18 -12.21
CA TYR A 125 -12.85 2.55 -12.38
C TYR A 125 -11.91 3.29 -13.33
N THR A 126 -12.45 4.01 -14.30
CA THR A 126 -11.64 4.94 -15.09
C THR A 126 -11.18 6.09 -14.22
N GLY A 127 -9.92 6.52 -14.37
CA GLY A 127 -9.39 7.70 -13.71
C GLY A 127 -10.07 9.02 -14.11
N GLY A 128 -9.63 10.12 -13.49
CA GLY A 128 -10.11 11.48 -13.74
C GLY A 128 -11.43 11.82 -13.07
N ARG A 129 -11.82 11.04 -12.05
CA ARG A 129 -13.13 11.15 -11.37
C ARG A 129 -12.98 10.96 -9.86
N ARG A 130 -13.90 11.57 -9.11
CA ARG A 130 -14.02 11.37 -7.67
C ARG A 130 -15.03 10.27 -7.38
N ILE A 131 -14.64 9.30 -6.58
CA ILE A 131 -15.47 8.16 -6.15
C ILE A 131 -15.76 8.29 -4.66
N SER A 132 -17.00 7.99 -4.27
CA SER A 132 -17.37 7.80 -2.87
C SER A 132 -17.56 6.32 -2.60
N LEU A 133 -16.89 5.80 -1.58
CA LEU A 133 -16.99 4.41 -1.14
C LEU A 133 -17.45 4.36 0.31
N GLU A 134 -18.30 3.37 0.63
CA GLU A 134 -18.54 3.02 2.02
C GLU A 134 -17.24 2.50 2.65
N TYR A 135 -16.86 3.06 3.81
CA TYR A 135 -15.64 2.69 4.51
C TYR A 135 -15.89 2.56 6.01
N LYS A 136 -16.42 1.41 6.40
CA LYS A 136 -16.69 1.04 7.80
C LYS A 136 -15.39 0.87 8.60
N LEU A 137 -15.52 0.88 9.93
CA LEU A 137 -14.39 0.69 10.86
C LEU A 137 -13.73 -0.69 10.74
N ASN A 138 -14.52 -1.73 10.44
CA ASN A 138 -14.03 -3.11 10.27
C ASN A 138 -13.55 -3.43 8.84
N ASP A 139 -13.29 -2.38 8.04
CA ASP A 139 -12.91 -2.50 6.64
C ASP A 139 -11.51 -1.92 6.39
N PHE A 140 -10.96 -2.13 5.21
CA PHE A 140 -9.79 -1.41 4.73
C PHE A 140 -9.90 -1.23 3.21
N ARG A 141 -10.10 0.02 2.77
CA ARG A 141 -10.29 0.37 1.35
C ARG A 141 -9.08 1.10 0.80
N TYR A 142 -8.66 0.69 -0.38
CA TYR A 142 -7.59 1.28 -1.17
C TYR A 142 -7.88 1.00 -2.64
N PHE A 143 -7.24 1.74 -3.54
CA PHE A 143 -7.27 1.43 -4.96
C PHE A 143 -5.89 0.98 -5.44
N VAL A 144 -5.87 0.21 -6.52
CA VAL A 144 -4.64 -0.23 -7.18
C VAL A 144 -4.64 0.24 -8.62
N LYS A 145 -3.56 0.88 -9.04
CA LYS A 145 -3.35 1.33 -10.41
C LYS A 145 -3.39 0.14 -11.37
N ALA A 146 -4.15 0.22 -12.45
CA ALA A 146 -4.19 -0.81 -13.47
C ALA A 146 -2.80 -1.01 -14.11
N GLY A 147 -2.43 -2.26 -14.40
CA GLY A 147 -1.07 -2.61 -14.83
C GLY A 147 -0.08 -2.63 -13.67
N SER A 148 -0.52 -3.06 -12.47
CA SER A 148 0.36 -3.22 -11.31
C SER A 148 0.65 -4.70 -11.04
N ILE A 149 1.89 -4.98 -10.66
CA ILE A 149 2.34 -6.25 -10.10
C ILE A 149 2.72 -5.95 -8.65
N ILE A 150 2.01 -6.52 -7.68
CA ILE A 150 2.24 -6.23 -6.25
C ILE A 150 2.77 -7.49 -5.55
N PRO A 151 4.04 -7.50 -5.11
CA PRO A 151 4.61 -8.59 -4.34
C PRO A 151 4.06 -8.62 -2.92
N THR A 152 3.70 -9.81 -2.45
CA THR A 152 3.10 -10.07 -1.13
C THR A 152 3.63 -11.38 -0.54
N ALA A 153 3.57 -11.52 0.77
CA ALA A 153 3.99 -12.72 1.48
C ALA A 153 2.87 -13.18 2.45
N PRO A 154 2.08 -14.21 2.10
CA PRO A 154 0.96 -14.65 2.95
C PRO A 154 1.43 -15.25 4.29
N VAL A 155 2.69 -15.70 4.33
CA VAL A 155 3.32 -16.26 5.53
C VAL A 155 4.66 -15.57 5.73
N LEU A 156 4.77 -14.84 6.83
CA LEU A 156 6.04 -14.27 7.29
C LEU A 156 6.57 -15.08 8.46
N LYS A 157 7.79 -15.61 8.30
CA LYS A 157 8.53 -16.30 9.36
C LYS A 157 9.47 -15.36 10.12
N SER A 158 10.06 -14.40 9.42
CA SER A 158 11.00 -13.43 9.96
C SER A 158 10.98 -12.15 9.12
N LEU A 159 11.36 -11.03 9.74
CA LEU A 159 11.63 -9.75 9.11
C LEU A 159 13.12 -9.36 9.19
N ASN A 160 13.98 -10.29 9.63
CA ASN A 160 15.42 -10.01 9.80
C ASN A 160 16.16 -10.01 8.45
N THR A 161 15.50 -10.38 7.37
CA THR A 161 16.06 -10.47 6.02
C THR A 161 15.05 -9.96 5.00
N GLY A 162 15.53 -9.48 3.85
CA GLY A 162 14.70 -9.22 2.67
C GLY A 162 14.22 -10.48 1.94
N PHE A 163 14.57 -11.68 2.42
CA PHE A 163 14.14 -12.96 1.84
C PHE A 163 12.79 -13.43 2.38
N PHE A 164 11.86 -13.74 1.46
CA PHE A 164 10.55 -14.27 1.82
C PHE A 164 10.41 -15.73 1.40
N SER A 165 10.10 -16.61 2.36
CA SER A 165 9.99 -18.06 2.09
C SER A 165 8.89 -18.43 1.08
N ARG A 166 7.92 -17.54 0.88
CA ARG A 166 6.89 -17.64 -0.14
C ARG A 166 6.51 -16.23 -0.58
N LEU A 167 6.67 -15.97 -1.86
CA LEU A 167 6.28 -14.72 -2.52
C LEU A 167 5.08 -14.99 -3.42
N GLU A 168 4.08 -14.14 -3.34
CA GLU A 168 2.89 -14.14 -4.20
C GLU A 168 2.76 -12.78 -4.86
N PHE A 169 2.42 -12.76 -6.14
CA PHE A 169 2.24 -11.51 -6.89
C PHE A 169 0.77 -11.32 -7.21
N LEU A 170 0.19 -10.22 -6.70
CA LEU A 170 -1.13 -9.78 -7.11
C LEU A 170 -1.00 -9.06 -8.45
N LEU A 171 -1.70 -9.56 -9.47
CA LEU A 171 -1.66 -9.02 -10.83
C LEU A 171 -2.93 -8.22 -11.09
N PHE A 172 -2.76 -6.94 -11.41
CA PHE A 172 -3.86 -6.04 -11.74
C PHE A 172 -3.82 -5.73 -13.25
N PRO A 173 -4.72 -6.31 -14.06
CA PRO A 173 -4.72 -6.17 -15.51
C PRO A 173 -4.69 -4.72 -15.99
N GLY A 174 -3.92 -4.41 -17.02
CA GLY A 174 -3.86 -3.05 -17.55
C GLY A 174 -2.88 -2.93 -18.72
N PRO A 175 -2.28 -1.74 -18.92
CA PRO A 175 -1.16 -1.59 -19.84
C PRO A 175 -0.02 -2.55 -19.50
N ASP A 176 0.81 -2.84 -20.51
CA ASP A 176 2.03 -3.61 -20.31
C ASP A 176 2.89 -2.93 -19.22
N THR A 177 3.39 -3.74 -18.28
CA THR A 177 4.13 -3.25 -17.12
C THR A 177 5.30 -4.18 -16.79
N SER A 178 6.27 -3.65 -16.05
CA SER A 178 7.36 -4.44 -15.50
C SER A 178 7.63 -4.04 -14.05
N LEU A 179 8.02 -5.02 -13.25
CA LEU A 179 8.47 -4.84 -11.88
C LEU A 179 9.88 -5.40 -11.76
N LEU A 180 10.82 -4.56 -11.32
CA LEU A 180 12.10 -5.02 -10.79
C LEU A 180 11.94 -5.24 -9.29
N TYR A 181 12.00 -6.49 -8.87
CA TYR A 181 11.87 -6.92 -7.50
C TYR A 181 13.22 -7.30 -6.91
N TYR A 182 13.48 -6.87 -5.68
CA TYR A 182 14.74 -7.04 -4.97
C TYR A 182 14.56 -7.83 -3.68
N GLU A 183 15.54 -8.69 -3.39
CA GLU A 183 15.74 -9.33 -2.08
C GLU A 183 17.20 -9.18 -1.67
N ASP A 184 17.45 -8.87 -0.40
CA ASP A 184 18.79 -8.78 0.18
C ASP A 184 18.82 -9.37 1.60
N ASP A 185 19.96 -9.25 2.28
CA ASP A 185 20.13 -9.75 3.64
C ASP A 185 19.42 -8.90 4.72
N GLY A 186 18.82 -7.76 4.37
CA GLY A 186 18.17 -6.83 5.28
C GLY A 186 19.11 -6.09 6.25
N VAL A 187 20.43 -6.21 6.09
CA VAL A 187 21.43 -5.70 7.04
C VAL A 187 22.52 -4.89 6.33
N THR A 188 23.07 -5.41 5.24
CA THR A 188 24.13 -4.77 4.46
C THR A 188 23.55 -3.63 3.64
N ASP A 189 24.32 -2.55 3.45
CA ASP A 189 23.89 -1.43 2.62
C ASP A 189 23.63 -1.92 1.19
N PHE A 190 22.42 -1.71 0.69
CA PHE A 190 21.99 -2.08 -0.66
C PHE A 190 22.96 -1.60 -1.76
N LYS A 191 23.67 -0.48 -1.53
CA LYS A 191 24.67 0.07 -2.46
C LYS A 191 25.89 -0.83 -2.67
N MET A 192 26.12 -1.81 -1.79
CA MET A 192 27.22 -2.75 -1.93
C MET A 192 26.99 -3.79 -3.04
N GLY A 193 25.75 -3.94 -3.52
CA GLY A 193 25.43 -4.82 -4.66
C GLY A 193 25.12 -6.27 -4.30
N ASP A 194 25.05 -6.59 -3.01
CA ASP A 194 24.74 -7.95 -2.52
C ASP A 194 23.23 -8.16 -2.40
N TYR A 195 22.56 -8.33 -3.54
CA TYR A 195 21.12 -8.59 -3.63
C TYR A 195 20.76 -9.50 -4.80
N ASN A 196 19.59 -10.13 -4.72
CA ASN A 196 18.92 -10.73 -5.86
C ASN A 196 18.04 -9.69 -6.55
N GLU A 197 18.01 -9.72 -7.88
CA GLU A 197 17.08 -8.95 -8.71
C GLU A 197 16.23 -9.91 -9.54
N ILE A 198 14.92 -9.66 -9.58
CA ILE A 198 13.94 -10.44 -10.32
C ILE A 198 13.16 -9.46 -11.21
N ASP A 199 13.31 -9.62 -12.52
CA ASP A 199 12.56 -8.86 -13.52
C ASP A 199 11.27 -9.61 -13.90
N LEU A 200 10.13 -8.98 -13.64
CA LEU A 200 8.81 -9.49 -13.96
C LEU A 200 8.16 -8.58 -14.99
N SER A 201 7.58 -9.16 -16.04
CA SER A 201 6.80 -8.41 -17.01
C SER A 201 5.39 -8.98 -17.13
N LEU A 202 4.40 -8.10 -17.15
CA LEU A 202 3.00 -8.40 -17.42
C LEU A 202 2.66 -7.78 -18.78
N LYS A 203 2.20 -8.61 -19.71
CA LYS A 203 1.86 -8.17 -21.07
C LYS A 203 0.46 -8.58 -21.42
N LYS A 204 -0.31 -7.68 -22.02
CA LYS A 204 -1.64 -8.02 -22.52
C LYS A 204 -1.52 -8.85 -23.79
N THR A 205 -2.12 -10.04 -23.81
CA THR A 205 -2.15 -10.86 -25.02
C THR A 205 -3.11 -10.27 -26.07
N LYS A 206 -2.89 -10.57 -27.35
CA LYS A 206 -3.71 -10.06 -28.47
C LYS A 206 -5.19 -10.42 -28.35
N ASP A 207 -5.51 -11.48 -27.61
CA ASP A 207 -6.87 -11.97 -27.39
C ASP A 207 -7.57 -11.31 -26.19
N GLY A 208 -6.90 -10.34 -25.53
CA GLY A 208 -7.43 -9.63 -24.38
C GLY A 208 -7.29 -10.37 -23.05
N ASN A 209 -6.70 -11.56 -23.05
CA ASN A 209 -6.34 -12.29 -21.83
C ASN A 209 -4.99 -11.78 -21.28
N ILE A 210 -4.81 -11.97 -19.97
CA ILE A 210 -3.57 -11.69 -19.24
C ILE A 210 -2.70 -12.93 -19.25
#